data_AF-A0A932D8R4-F1
#
_entry.id   AF-A0A932D8R4-F1
#
_cell.length_a   1.000
_cell.length_b   1.000
_cell.length_c   1.000
_cell.angle_alpha   90.00
_cell.angle_beta   90.00
_cell.angle_gamma   90.00
#
_symmetry.space_group_name_H-M   'P 1'
#
loop_
_entity.id
_entity.type
_entity.pdbx_description
1 polymer ?
#
loop_
_entity_poly.entity_id
_entity_poly.type
_entity_poly.pdbx_seq_one_letter_code
_entity_poly.pdbx_strand_id
1 'polypeptide(L)'
;MNYGALIFLGVFVTLVSSWCGLVLAPHFQLGRQEPVEIKETGLLYPPARPGLAAQGREVYVANGCAYCHSQQVRQTGTELGVQLKGWGSGTNEVIDAIVKAQSKPDPSAALVVMTNNAVGVVRAVRPDLDGAAALALLEQAPKPLLEKVSLSEASVALRKFDKSGLEVVLAPIKPLGPDIERGWGRRRSVAQDYLRDRPLQLGSQRIGPDLTNFGARQTNALAVLKHLVEPQSVVPGSVMPPYRFLFDKRKLLSGQTPAEGAVLESEGGVDFEYVPRAEAHALTAYLLSLRAEEILPETPMSKPPVAEVAAAPSPDATAK
;
A
#
# COMPACT_ATOMS: atom_id res chain seq x y z
N MET A 1 -57.89 16.84 16.59
CA MET A 1 -56.76 16.89 15.62
C MET A 1 -56.76 15.60 14.82
N ASN A 2 -57.37 15.55 13.63
CA ASN A 2 -57.56 14.28 12.90
C ASN A 2 -56.29 13.78 12.18
N TYR A 3 -55.25 14.60 12.11
CA TYR A 3 -53.98 14.26 11.46
C TYR A 3 -52.84 13.91 12.43
N GLY A 4 -53.11 13.88 13.75
CA GLY A 4 -52.05 13.64 14.75
C GLY A 4 -51.29 12.34 14.52
N ALA A 5 -52.00 11.25 14.23
CA ALA A 5 -51.38 9.94 13.95
C ALA A 5 -50.55 9.94 12.65
N LEU A 6 -51.02 10.62 11.60
CA LEU A 6 -50.30 10.72 10.32
C LEU A 6 -49.03 11.59 10.45
N ILE A 7 -49.10 12.70 11.17
CA ILE A 7 -47.94 13.56 11.46
C ILE A 7 -46.91 12.78 12.28
N PHE A 8 -47.35 12.06 13.32
CA PHE A 8 -46.47 11.22 14.13
C PHE A 8 -45.77 10.15 13.27
N LEU A 9 -46.52 9.42 12.44
CA LEU A 9 -45.95 8.41 11.55
C LEU A 9 -44.92 9.01 10.58
N GLY A 10 -45.22 10.16 9.98
CA GLY A 10 -44.29 10.84 9.07
C GLY A 10 -42.99 11.25 9.77
N VAL A 11 -43.09 11.84 10.96
CA VAL A 11 -41.91 12.22 11.77
C VAL A 11 -41.12 10.97 12.17
N PHE A 12 -41.80 9.93 12.66
CA PHE A 12 -41.17 8.68 13.06
C PHE A 12 -40.41 8.02 11.91
N VAL A 13 -41.05 7.87 10.74
CA VAL A 13 -40.41 7.28 9.55
C VAL A 13 -39.20 8.10 9.11
N THR A 14 -39.30 9.43 9.15
CA THR A 14 -38.18 10.33 8.80
C THR A 14 -36.99 10.12 9.75
N LEU A 15 -37.24 10.08 11.06
CA LEU A 15 -36.18 9.88 12.06
C LEU A 15 -35.57 8.47 11.97
N VAL A 16 -36.40 7.43 11.82
CA VAL A 16 -35.93 6.04 11.72
C VAL A 16 -35.13 5.83 10.45
N SER A 17 -35.62 6.31 9.30
CA SER A 17 -34.88 6.22 8.04
C SER A 17 -33.54 6.95 8.10
N SER A 18 -33.51 8.14 8.71
CA SER A 18 -32.28 8.90 8.95
C SER A 18 -31.30 8.12 9.84
N TRP A 19 -31.77 7.56 10.96
CA TRP A 19 -30.94 6.76 11.86
C TRP A 19 -30.43 5.48 11.18
N CYS A 20 -31.28 4.77 10.44
CA CYS A 20 -30.88 3.58 9.70
C CYS A 20 -29.82 3.91 8.64
N GLY A 21 -29.98 5.01 7.90
CA GLY A 21 -29.03 5.42 6.87
C GLY A 21 -27.69 5.92 7.42
N LEU A 22 -27.71 6.67 8.53
CA LEU A 22 -26.51 7.35 9.07
C LEU A 22 -25.77 6.54 10.15
N VAL A 23 -26.46 5.64 10.86
CA VAL A 23 -25.86 4.87 11.96
C VAL A 23 -25.79 3.40 11.60
N LEU A 24 -26.92 2.79 11.23
CA LEU A 24 -27.00 1.34 11.05
C LEU A 24 -26.26 0.86 9.80
N ALA A 25 -26.40 1.54 8.66
CA ALA A 25 -25.73 1.15 7.42
C ALA A 25 -24.19 1.22 7.53
N PRO A 26 -23.56 2.31 8.03
CA PRO A 26 -22.11 2.32 8.24
C PRO A 26 -21.66 1.29 9.27
N HIS A 27 -22.47 1.00 10.30
CA HIS A 27 -22.15 -0.05 11.28
C HIS A 27 -22.06 -1.44 10.63
N PHE A 28 -22.98 -1.79 9.73
CA PHE A 28 -22.88 -3.05 8.98
C PHE A 28 -21.70 -3.08 8.01
N GLN A 29 -21.38 -1.95 7.39
CA GLN A 29 -20.27 -1.87 6.43
C GLN A 29 -18.89 -1.91 7.09
N LEU A 30 -18.69 -1.17 8.19
CA LEU A 30 -17.38 -0.93 8.80
C LEU A 30 -17.25 -1.43 10.24
N GLY A 31 -18.35 -1.50 10.98
CA GLY A 31 -18.34 -1.87 12.41
C GLY A 31 -17.94 -3.31 12.68
N ARG A 32 -17.90 -4.16 11.65
CA ARG A 32 -17.50 -5.57 11.73
C ARG A 32 -16.08 -5.83 11.21
N GLN A 33 -15.31 -4.78 10.91
CA GLN A 33 -13.92 -4.96 10.46
C GLN A 33 -13.04 -5.40 11.63
N GLU A 34 -12.32 -6.51 11.42
CA GLU A 34 -11.37 -7.06 12.39
C GLU A 34 -9.93 -6.99 11.85
N PRO A 35 -8.93 -6.98 12.74
CA PRO A 35 -7.54 -7.12 12.33
C PRO A 35 -7.33 -8.42 11.53
N VAL A 36 -6.54 -8.36 10.46
CA VAL A 36 -6.19 -9.54 9.64
C VAL A 36 -4.82 -10.07 10.01
N GLU A 37 -4.67 -11.38 9.99
CA GLU A 37 -3.38 -12.02 10.18
C GLU A 37 -2.55 -11.97 8.89
N ILE A 38 -1.34 -11.44 8.98
CA ILE A 38 -0.37 -11.43 7.89
C ILE A 38 0.22 -12.84 7.79
N LYS A 39 -0.11 -13.56 6.71
CA LYS A 39 0.28 -14.97 6.49
C LYS A 39 1.78 -15.25 6.66
N GLU A 40 2.61 -14.25 6.40
CA GLU A 40 4.08 -14.37 6.38
C GLU A 40 4.70 -14.26 7.77
N THR A 41 4.09 -13.48 8.66
CA THR A 41 4.63 -13.18 9.99
C THR A 41 3.78 -13.74 11.12
N GLY A 42 2.53 -14.12 10.85
CA GLY A 42 1.52 -14.48 11.86
C GLY A 42 1.06 -13.28 12.70
N LEU A 43 1.48 -12.05 12.36
CA LEU A 43 1.13 -10.85 13.11
C LEU A 43 -0.20 -10.27 12.65
N LEU A 44 -0.93 -9.66 13.58
CA LEU A 44 -2.19 -8.97 13.29
C LEU A 44 -1.94 -7.56 12.73
N TYR A 45 -2.62 -7.26 11.63
CA TYR A 45 -2.66 -5.95 10.98
C TYR A 45 -4.02 -5.26 11.20
N PRO A 46 -4.06 -3.95 11.50
CA PRO A 46 -2.91 -3.08 11.73
C PRO A 46 -2.21 -3.41 13.07
N PRO A 47 -0.89 -3.18 13.17
CA PRO A 47 -0.15 -3.47 14.39
C PRO A 47 -0.64 -2.59 15.55
N ALA A 48 -0.65 -3.15 16.75
CA ALA A 48 -0.86 -2.36 17.96
C ALA A 48 0.31 -1.38 18.16
N ARG A 49 0.03 -0.19 18.71
CA ARG A 49 1.05 0.82 19.00
C ARG A 49 1.18 1.05 20.52
N PRO A 50 1.72 0.09 21.29
CA PRO A 50 1.88 0.27 22.74
C PRO A 50 3.05 1.20 23.09
N GLY A 51 3.08 1.66 24.34
CA GLY A 51 4.21 2.41 24.90
C GLY A 51 4.40 3.79 24.29
N LEU A 52 5.65 4.13 23.94
CA LEU A 52 6.03 5.46 23.44
C LEU A 52 5.26 5.89 22.19
N ALA A 53 4.91 4.96 21.30
CA ALA A 53 4.15 5.29 20.09
C ALA A 53 2.70 5.73 20.41
N ALA A 54 2.07 5.16 21.45
CA ALA A 54 0.76 5.63 21.91
C ALA A 54 0.84 7.04 22.50
N GLN A 55 1.83 7.29 23.37
CA GLN A 55 2.05 8.62 23.97
C GLN A 55 2.39 9.66 22.88
N GLY A 56 3.20 9.27 21.89
CA GLY A 56 3.58 10.13 20.78
C GLY A 56 2.42 10.55 19.91
N ARG A 57 1.40 9.70 19.81
CA ARG A 57 0.16 10.02 19.13
C ARG A 57 -0.61 11.11 19.87
N GLU A 58 -0.61 11.10 21.20
CA GLU A 58 -1.22 12.17 22.00
C GLU A 58 -0.46 13.48 21.78
N VAL A 59 0.87 13.44 21.74
CA VAL A 59 1.70 14.61 21.39
C VAL A 59 1.36 15.11 19.98
N TYR A 60 1.21 14.22 18.99
CA TYR A 60 0.82 14.57 17.62
C TYR A 60 -0.54 15.28 17.58
N VAL A 61 -1.52 14.80 18.35
CA VAL A 61 -2.87 15.39 18.46
C VAL A 61 -2.80 16.75 19.16
N ALA A 62 -2.13 16.83 20.30
CA ALA A 62 -2.02 18.05 21.11
C ALA A 62 -1.34 19.19 20.34
N ASN A 63 -0.39 18.85 19.47
CA ASN A 63 0.34 19.80 18.63
C ASN A 63 -0.36 20.13 17.31
N GLY A 64 -1.55 19.56 17.06
CA GLY A 64 -2.33 19.87 15.87
C GLY A 64 -1.65 19.46 14.56
N CYS A 65 -0.76 18.46 14.56
CA CYS A 65 -0.01 18.08 13.37
C CYS A 65 -0.93 17.66 12.19
N ALA A 66 -2.11 17.14 12.50
CA ALA A 66 -3.16 16.78 11.53
C ALA A 66 -3.73 17.98 10.74
N TYR A 67 -3.51 19.23 11.19
CA TYR A 67 -3.92 20.41 10.42
C TYR A 67 -3.07 20.60 9.16
N CYS A 68 -1.79 20.20 9.20
CA CYS A 68 -0.86 20.36 8.07
C CYS A 68 -0.61 19.05 7.33
N HIS A 69 -0.72 17.92 8.01
CA HIS A 69 -0.39 16.60 7.48
C HIS A 69 -1.62 15.69 7.47
N SER A 70 -1.87 15.04 6.33
CA SER A 70 -2.83 13.95 6.28
C SER A 70 -2.20 12.62 6.70
N GLN A 71 -3.04 11.71 7.16
CA GLN A 71 -2.73 10.29 7.23
C GLN A 71 -3.80 9.55 6.43
N GLN A 72 -3.84 9.80 5.13
CA GLN A 72 -4.75 9.14 4.19
C GLN A 72 -4.17 9.16 2.77
N VAL A 73 -3.46 8.11 2.37
CA VAL A 73 -2.94 8.01 1.00
C VAL A 73 -4.10 7.81 0.03
N ARG A 74 -4.13 8.60 -1.05
CA ARG A 74 -5.15 8.52 -2.10
C ARG A 74 -4.59 7.87 -3.37
N GLN A 75 -5.48 7.24 -4.11
CA GLN A 75 -5.17 6.55 -5.36
C GLN A 75 -6.26 6.90 -6.38
N THR A 76 -5.88 7.18 -7.61
CA THR A 76 -6.82 7.51 -8.70
C THR A 76 -7.21 6.28 -9.50
N GLY A 77 -6.40 5.24 -9.50
CA GLY A 77 -6.65 4.02 -10.25
C GLY A 77 -5.57 2.97 -10.04
N THR A 78 -5.65 1.91 -10.82
CA THR A 78 -4.72 0.78 -10.78
C THR A 78 -4.47 0.32 -12.20
N GLU A 79 -3.21 0.12 -12.52
CA GLU A 79 -2.78 -0.52 -13.77
C GLU A 79 -2.14 -1.87 -13.45
N LEU A 80 -2.31 -2.83 -14.34
CA LEU A 80 -1.63 -4.11 -14.28
C LEU A 80 -1.33 -4.61 -15.68
N GLY A 81 -0.46 -5.60 -15.77
CA GLY A 81 -0.27 -6.35 -17.00
C GLY A 81 -0.97 -7.69 -16.95
N VAL A 82 -1.07 -8.33 -18.11
CA VAL A 82 -1.45 -9.74 -18.26
C VAL A 82 -0.25 -10.42 -18.88
N GLN A 83 0.28 -11.45 -18.24
CA GLN A 83 1.46 -12.18 -18.70
C GLN A 83 1.08 -13.58 -19.14
N LEU A 84 1.46 -13.93 -20.35
CA LEU A 84 1.39 -15.31 -20.83
C LEU A 84 2.57 -16.07 -20.20
N LYS A 85 2.28 -17.12 -19.44
CA LYS A 85 3.31 -17.97 -18.83
C LYS A 85 3.68 -19.15 -19.72
N GLY A 86 2.73 -19.63 -20.52
CA GLY A 86 2.93 -20.72 -21.49
C GLY A 86 1.72 -21.65 -21.51
N TRP A 87 1.97 -22.94 -21.77
CA TRP A 87 0.97 -24.00 -21.66
C TRP A 87 0.73 -24.37 -20.19
N GLY A 88 -0.53 -24.46 -19.80
CA GLY A 88 -0.94 -24.76 -18.43
C GLY A 88 -1.14 -26.25 -18.15
N SER A 89 -1.44 -26.59 -16.90
CA SER A 89 -1.72 -27.96 -16.48
C SER A 89 -2.95 -28.57 -17.15
N GLY A 90 -3.89 -27.75 -17.61
CA GLY A 90 -5.11 -28.15 -18.31
C GLY A 90 -4.92 -28.54 -19.78
N THR A 91 -3.69 -28.57 -20.27
CA THR A 91 -3.37 -28.79 -21.69
C THR A 91 -3.80 -30.19 -22.15
N ASN A 92 -3.54 -31.21 -21.32
CA ASN A 92 -3.83 -32.60 -21.68
C ASN A 92 -5.34 -32.85 -21.79
N GLU A 93 -6.14 -32.26 -20.91
CA GLU A 93 -7.60 -32.37 -20.94
C GLU A 93 -8.20 -31.72 -22.19
N VAL A 94 -7.62 -30.61 -22.65
CA VAL A 94 -8.02 -29.95 -23.88
C VAL A 94 -7.66 -30.82 -25.09
N ILE A 95 -6.44 -31.39 -25.13
CA ILE A 95 -6.03 -32.32 -26.19
C ILE A 95 -6.97 -33.53 -26.22
N ASP A 96 -7.23 -34.17 -25.07
CA ASP A 96 -8.13 -35.32 -24.96
C ASP A 96 -9.55 -35.00 -25.43
N ALA A 97 -10.05 -33.81 -25.10
CA ALA A 97 -11.37 -33.35 -25.57
C ALA A 97 -11.41 -33.17 -27.09
N ILE A 98 -10.34 -32.62 -27.69
CA ILE A 98 -10.22 -32.46 -29.15
C ILE A 98 -10.13 -33.83 -29.82
N VAL A 99 -9.29 -34.74 -29.31
CA VAL A 99 -9.13 -36.10 -29.84
C VAL A 99 -10.45 -36.87 -29.79
N LYS A 100 -11.22 -36.78 -28.70
CA LYS A 100 -12.55 -37.40 -28.57
C LYS A 100 -13.57 -36.84 -29.56
N ALA A 101 -13.42 -35.59 -29.99
CA ALA A 101 -14.31 -34.95 -30.96
C ALA A 101 -13.95 -35.28 -32.42
N GLN A 102 -12.77 -35.84 -32.69
CA GLN A 102 -12.35 -36.21 -34.04
C GLN A 102 -13.04 -37.50 -34.50
N SER A 103 -13.41 -37.56 -35.78
CA SER A 103 -13.94 -38.76 -36.42
C SER A 103 -12.91 -39.90 -36.52
N LYS A 104 -11.62 -39.56 -36.53
CA LYS A 104 -10.48 -40.47 -36.40
C LYS A 104 -9.52 -39.89 -35.34
N PRO A 105 -9.23 -40.60 -34.24
CA PRO A 105 -8.32 -40.10 -33.21
C PRO A 105 -6.90 -39.91 -33.76
N ASP A 106 -6.42 -38.67 -33.83
CA ASP A 106 -5.04 -38.31 -34.17
C ASP A 106 -4.52 -37.24 -33.20
N PRO A 107 -3.65 -37.63 -32.24
CA PRO A 107 -3.06 -36.70 -31.28
C PRO A 107 -2.22 -35.58 -31.91
N SER A 108 -1.57 -35.85 -33.06
CA SER A 108 -0.74 -34.86 -33.74
C SER A 108 -1.59 -33.77 -34.40
N ALA A 109 -2.69 -34.16 -35.03
CA ALA A 109 -3.69 -33.22 -35.53
C ALA A 109 -4.35 -32.42 -34.40
N ALA A 110 -4.60 -33.04 -33.23
CA ALA A 110 -5.17 -32.36 -32.07
C ALA A 110 -4.24 -31.25 -31.54
N LEU A 111 -2.93 -31.48 -31.52
CA LEU A 111 -1.94 -30.47 -31.14
C LEU A 111 -1.96 -29.26 -32.08
N VAL A 112 -2.05 -29.48 -33.39
CA VAL A 112 -2.14 -28.39 -34.38
C VAL A 112 -3.42 -27.57 -34.19
N VAL A 113 -4.56 -28.24 -33.96
CA VAL A 113 -5.84 -27.57 -33.68
C VAL A 113 -5.75 -26.74 -32.40
N MET A 114 -5.16 -27.29 -31.34
CA MET A 114 -4.98 -26.58 -30.07
C MET A 114 -4.09 -25.34 -30.25
N THR A 115 -2.96 -25.46 -30.95
CA THR A 115 -2.06 -24.34 -31.24
C THR A 115 -2.76 -23.25 -32.06
N ASN A 116 -3.53 -23.62 -33.09
CA ASN A 116 -4.30 -22.65 -33.87
C ASN A 116 -5.38 -21.95 -33.03
N ASN A 117 -6.05 -22.68 -32.14
CA ASN A 117 -7.01 -22.09 -31.19
C ASN A 117 -6.31 -21.11 -30.24
N ALA A 118 -5.16 -21.49 -29.69
CA ALA A 118 -4.34 -20.65 -28.82
C ALA A 118 -3.90 -19.34 -29.52
N VAL A 119 -3.43 -19.43 -30.77
CA VAL A 119 -3.10 -18.25 -31.60
C VAL A 119 -4.34 -17.37 -31.81
N GLY A 120 -5.51 -17.97 -32.07
CA GLY A 120 -6.78 -17.25 -32.20
C GLY A 120 -7.15 -16.49 -30.93
N VAL A 121 -6.99 -17.10 -29.76
CA VAL A 121 -7.26 -16.47 -28.46
C VAL A 121 -6.30 -15.31 -28.18
N VAL A 122 -5.00 -15.50 -28.43
CA VAL A 122 -3.98 -14.44 -28.29
C VAL A 122 -4.36 -13.23 -29.16
N ARG A 123 -4.75 -13.45 -30.42
CA ARG A 123 -5.19 -12.38 -31.34
C ARG A 123 -6.50 -11.73 -30.93
N ALA A 124 -7.41 -12.47 -30.30
CA ALA A 124 -8.63 -11.90 -29.74
C ALA A 124 -8.38 -10.95 -28.55
N VAL A 125 -7.20 -11.04 -27.92
CA VAL A 125 -6.75 -10.16 -26.83
C VAL A 125 -5.81 -9.07 -27.34
N ARG A 126 -4.99 -9.37 -28.35
CA ARG A 126 -4.05 -8.47 -29.03
C ARG A 126 -4.35 -8.44 -30.54
N PRO A 127 -5.36 -7.66 -30.98
CA PRO A 127 -5.77 -7.60 -32.38
C PRO A 127 -4.70 -7.00 -33.30
N ASP A 128 -3.74 -6.29 -32.72
CA ASP A 128 -2.58 -5.69 -33.38
C ASP A 128 -1.56 -6.73 -33.86
N LEU A 129 -1.61 -7.96 -33.37
CA LEU A 129 -0.69 -9.03 -33.75
C LEU A 129 -1.22 -9.86 -34.92
N ASP A 130 -0.32 -10.15 -35.86
CA ASP A 130 -0.58 -11.15 -36.89
C ASP A 130 -0.41 -12.58 -36.33
N GLY A 131 -0.73 -13.59 -37.15
CA GLY A 131 -0.66 -15.00 -36.73
C GLY A 131 0.74 -15.45 -36.34
N ALA A 132 1.76 -14.97 -37.04
CA ALA A 132 3.15 -15.35 -36.81
C ALA A 132 3.68 -14.73 -35.50
N ALA A 133 3.40 -13.45 -35.26
CA ALA A 133 3.77 -12.76 -34.03
C ALA A 133 3.03 -13.34 -32.80
N ALA A 134 1.76 -13.71 -32.96
CA ALA A 134 1.00 -14.39 -31.90
C ALA A 134 1.58 -15.77 -31.57
N LEU A 135 1.99 -16.56 -32.58
CA LEU A 135 2.66 -17.84 -32.38
C LEU A 135 4.02 -17.65 -31.70
N ALA A 136 4.81 -16.67 -32.14
CA ALA A 136 6.11 -16.36 -31.53
C ALA A 136 5.98 -15.97 -30.05
N LEU A 137 4.89 -15.29 -29.64
CA LEU A 137 4.62 -15.03 -28.23
C LEU A 137 4.35 -16.30 -27.42
N LEU A 138 3.65 -17.28 -27.99
CA LEU A 138 3.41 -18.58 -27.35
C LEU A 138 4.73 -19.34 -27.13
N GLU A 139 5.59 -19.36 -28.14
CA GLU A 139 6.88 -20.07 -28.12
C GLU A 139 7.90 -19.41 -27.18
N GLN A 140 7.84 -18.09 -27.03
CA GLN A 140 8.79 -17.31 -26.22
C GLN A 140 8.27 -17.01 -24.82
N ALA A 141 7.19 -17.67 -24.38
CA ALA A 141 6.67 -17.51 -23.03
C ALA A 141 7.76 -17.90 -21.99
N PRO A 142 7.86 -17.19 -20.85
CA PRO A 142 6.91 -16.19 -20.35
C PRO A 142 7.11 -14.78 -20.94
N LYS A 143 6.03 -14.15 -21.41
CA LYS A 143 6.04 -12.78 -21.99
C LYS A 143 4.81 -11.95 -21.64
N PRO A 144 4.95 -10.61 -21.52
CA PRO A 144 3.80 -9.73 -21.32
C PRO A 144 2.90 -9.75 -22.56
N LEU A 145 1.60 -9.93 -22.31
CA LEU A 145 0.57 -9.93 -23.32
C LEU A 145 -0.16 -8.58 -23.38
N LEU A 146 -0.56 -8.06 -22.21
CA LEU A 146 -1.11 -6.71 -22.05
C LEU A 146 -0.30 -5.97 -21.01
N GLU A 147 -0.14 -4.67 -21.20
CA GLU A 147 0.55 -3.78 -20.27
C GLU A 147 -0.34 -2.58 -19.98
N LYS A 148 -0.29 -2.08 -18.73
CA LYS A 148 -1.00 -0.87 -18.30
C LYS A 148 -2.51 -0.90 -18.58
N VAL A 149 -3.14 -2.05 -18.33
CA VAL A 149 -4.59 -2.20 -18.46
C VAL A 149 -5.28 -2.11 -17.10
N SER A 150 -6.57 -1.76 -17.13
CA SER A 150 -7.42 -1.76 -15.94
C SER A 150 -7.74 -3.18 -15.46
N LEU A 151 -8.17 -3.31 -14.19
CA LEU A 151 -8.64 -4.60 -13.64
C LEU A 151 -9.81 -5.21 -14.43
N SER A 152 -10.72 -4.37 -14.93
CA SER A 152 -11.83 -4.81 -15.78
C SER A 152 -11.35 -5.38 -17.11
N GLU A 153 -10.42 -4.70 -17.79
CA GLU A 153 -9.87 -5.17 -19.07
C GLU A 153 -9.06 -6.44 -18.90
N ALA A 154 -8.22 -6.51 -17.85
CA ALA A 154 -7.48 -7.71 -17.51
C ALA A 154 -8.42 -8.90 -17.21
N SER A 155 -9.51 -8.67 -16.47
CA SER A 155 -10.50 -9.71 -16.17
C SER A 155 -11.22 -10.20 -17.43
N VAL A 156 -11.55 -9.30 -18.37
CA VAL A 156 -12.14 -9.66 -19.67
C VAL A 156 -11.14 -10.45 -20.52
N ALA A 157 -9.87 -10.06 -20.52
CA ALA A 157 -8.82 -10.78 -21.23
C ALA A 157 -8.61 -12.19 -20.67
N LEU A 158 -8.52 -12.34 -19.34
CA LEU A 158 -8.36 -13.64 -18.69
C LEU A 158 -9.47 -14.63 -19.04
N ARG A 159 -10.74 -14.19 -19.04
CA ARG A 159 -11.89 -15.04 -19.42
C ARG A 159 -11.80 -15.60 -20.83
N LYS A 160 -11.10 -14.92 -21.75
CA LYS A 160 -10.90 -15.43 -23.12
C LYS A 160 -9.93 -16.62 -23.16
N PHE A 161 -9.07 -16.77 -22.16
CA PHE A 161 -8.14 -17.89 -22.05
C PHE A 161 -8.74 -19.12 -21.37
N ASP A 162 -9.96 -19.03 -20.83
CA ASP A 162 -10.65 -20.18 -20.27
C ASP A 162 -10.78 -21.29 -21.31
N LYS A 163 -10.31 -22.50 -20.96
CA LYS A 163 -10.31 -23.70 -21.84
C LYS A 163 -9.41 -23.58 -23.09
N SER A 164 -8.51 -22.60 -23.15
CA SER A 164 -7.52 -22.48 -24.24
C SER A 164 -6.30 -23.41 -24.08
N GLY A 165 -6.10 -23.97 -22.88
CA GLY A 165 -4.88 -24.71 -22.52
C GLY A 165 -3.71 -23.80 -22.12
N LEU A 166 -3.82 -22.47 -22.27
CA LEU A 166 -2.79 -21.52 -21.89
C LEU A 166 -2.89 -21.14 -20.40
N GLU A 167 -1.74 -21.04 -19.73
CA GLU A 167 -1.61 -20.43 -18.41
C GLU A 167 -1.28 -18.94 -18.57
N VAL A 168 -2.17 -18.10 -18.05
CA VAL A 168 -2.04 -16.64 -18.06
C VAL A 168 -2.16 -16.15 -16.62
N VAL A 169 -1.24 -15.28 -16.24
CA VAL A 169 -1.18 -14.71 -14.89
C VAL A 169 -1.29 -13.20 -14.95
N LEU A 170 -1.84 -12.60 -13.91
CA LEU A 170 -1.80 -11.15 -13.76
C LEU A 170 -0.37 -10.74 -13.43
N ALA A 171 0.16 -9.80 -14.20
CA ALA A 171 1.42 -9.14 -13.89
C ALA A 171 1.24 -8.20 -12.69
N PRO A 172 2.35 -7.65 -12.15
CA PRO A 172 2.32 -6.86 -10.94
C PRO A 172 1.28 -5.72 -10.96
N ILE A 173 0.32 -5.75 -10.01
CA ILE A 173 -0.65 -4.68 -9.83
C ILE A 173 0.08 -3.43 -9.33
N LYS A 174 -0.04 -2.32 -10.07
CA LYS A 174 0.58 -1.03 -9.81
C LYS A 174 -0.49 0.04 -9.51
N PRO A 175 -0.54 0.56 -8.27
CA PRO A 175 -1.38 1.71 -7.94
C PRO A 175 -0.95 2.99 -8.65
N LEU A 176 -1.92 3.87 -8.93
CA LEU A 176 -1.71 5.14 -9.61
C LEU A 176 -2.22 6.33 -8.79
N GLY A 177 -1.67 7.49 -9.08
CA GLY A 177 -2.17 8.77 -8.61
C GLY A 177 -1.12 9.60 -7.89
N PRO A 178 -1.41 10.88 -7.61
CA PRO A 178 -0.41 11.83 -7.17
C PRO A 178 0.30 11.45 -5.86
N ASP A 179 -0.41 10.82 -4.92
CA ASP A 179 0.21 10.41 -3.65
C ASP A 179 1.14 9.20 -3.83
N ILE A 180 0.81 8.30 -4.76
CA ILE A 180 1.64 7.14 -5.10
C ILE A 180 2.90 7.60 -5.86
N GLU A 181 2.74 8.53 -6.81
CA GLU A 181 3.86 9.13 -7.56
C GLU A 181 4.84 9.89 -6.66
N ARG A 182 4.33 10.57 -5.63
CA ARG A 182 5.14 11.21 -4.57
C ARG A 182 5.77 10.22 -3.59
N GLY A 183 5.46 8.93 -3.73
CA GLY A 183 5.94 7.87 -2.86
C GLY A 183 5.38 7.91 -1.44
N TRP A 184 4.27 8.62 -1.18
CA TRP A 184 3.69 8.74 0.17
C TRP A 184 3.07 7.46 0.70
N GLY A 185 2.76 6.53 -0.18
CA GLY A 185 2.33 5.19 0.15
C GLY A 185 2.41 4.28 -1.06
N ARG A 186 2.34 2.99 -0.78
CA ARG A 186 2.39 1.95 -1.83
C ARG A 186 1.00 1.74 -2.45
N ARG A 187 -0.05 1.89 -1.65
CA ARG A 187 -1.47 1.84 -2.01
C ARG A 187 -2.25 2.98 -1.34
N ARG A 188 -3.50 3.18 -1.75
CA ARG A 188 -4.44 3.97 -0.95
C ARG A 188 -4.63 3.40 0.45
N SER A 189 -4.93 4.29 1.39
CA SER A 189 -5.42 3.88 2.70
C SER A 189 -6.85 3.34 2.60
N VAL A 190 -7.18 2.39 3.47
CA VAL A 190 -8.53 1.81 3.64
C VAL A 190 -8.95 1.85 5.10
N ALA A 191 -10.23 1.61 5.38
CA ALA A 191 -10.77 1.66 6.75
C ALA A 191 -10.02 0.73 7.72
N GLN A 192 -9.56 -0.42 7.22
CA GLN A 192 -8.82 -1.39 8.02
C GLN A 192 -7.50 -0.86 8.57
N ASP A 193 -6.86 0.11 7.91
CA ASP A 193 -5.60 0.71 8.37
C ASP A 193 -5.76 1.46 9.70
N TYR A 194 -6.99 1.85 10.02
CA TYR A 194 -7.32 2.71 11.16
C TYR A 194 -8.04 2.01 12.31
N LEU A 195 -8.15 0.67 12.30
CA LEU A 195 -8.91 -0.07 13.33
C LEU A 195 -8.46 0.19 14.77
N ARG A 196 -7.19 0.60 14.95
CA ARG A 196 -6.59 0.91 16.25
C ARG A 196 -6.48 2.40 16.54
N ASP A 197 -6.99 3.27 15.66
CA ASP A 197 -6.85 4.72 15.76
C ASP A 197 -8.11 5.39 16.33
N ARG A 198 -8.00 5.90 17.55
CA ARG A 198 -9.09 6.63 18.23
C ARG A 198 -8.56 7.88 18.94
N PRO A 199 -8.88 9.11 18.48
CA PRO A 199 -9.64 9.48 17.27
C PRO A 199 -8.83 9.35 15.95
N LEU A 200 -9.50 9.17 14.82
CA LEU A 200 -8.85 9.10 13.50
C LEU A 200 -8.01 10.36 13.20
N GLN A 201 -6.84 10.19 12.57
CA GLN A 201 -5.90 11.26 12.21
C GLN A 201 -5.80 11.46 10.70
N LEU A 202 -6.92 11.37 9.97
CA LEU A 202 -6.96 11.50 8.50
C LEU A 202 -6.34 12.81 8.00
N GLY A 203 -6.36 13.84 8.85
CA GLY A 203 -5.91 15.20 8.57
C GLY A 203 -6.98 16.03 7.87
N SER A 204 -6.83 17.36 7.92
CA SER A 204 -7.77 18.30 7.31
C SER A 204 -7.19 19.00 6.08
N GLN A 205 -5.89 19.26 6.05
CA GLN A 205 -5.19 19.88 4.93
C GLN A 205 -3.86 19.19 4.65
N ARG A 206 -3.23 19.57 3.54
CA ARG A 206 -1.93 19.06 3.08
C ARG A 206 -0.98 20.19 2.74
N ILE A 207 -0.59 20.90 3.78
CA ILE A 207 0.49 21.87 3.71
C ILE A 207 1.83 21.10 3.69
N GLY A 208 1.94 20.08 4.53
CA GLY A 208 3.02 19.10 4.53
C GLY A 208 2.65 17.81 3.79
N PRO A 209 3.61 16.88 3.65
CA PRO A 209 3.36 15.57 3.04
C PRO A 209 2.44 14.70 3.90
N ASP A 210 1.80 13.73 3.26
CA ASP A 210 1.06 12.68 3.97
C ASP A 210 2.03 11.82 4.82
N LEU A 211 1.59 11.42 6.01
CA LEU A 211 2.39 10.70 7.00
C LEU A 211 1.98 9.24 7.23
N THR A 212 0.95 8.73 6.54
CA THR A 212 0.42 7.37 6.75
C THR A 212 1.51 6.28 6.71
N ASN A 213 2.50 6.45 5.81
CA ASN A 213 3.63 5.54 5.65
C ASN A 213 4.97 6.24 5.96
N PHE A 214 4.98 7.19 6.89
CA PHE A 214 6.22 7.89 7.23
C PHE A 214 7.31 6.92 7.72
N GLY A 215 6.96 5.97 8.60
CA GLY A 215 7.87 4.97 9.13
C GLY A 215 8.42 3.98 8.10
N ALA A 216 7.74 3.81 6.96
CA ALA A 216 8.25 3.01 5.85
C ALA A 216 9.30 3.76 5.01
N ARG A 217 9.27 5.10 5.04
CA ARG A 217 10.20 5.97 4.28
C ARG A 217 11.37 6.48 5.10
N GLN A 218 11.16 6.64 6.40
CA GLN A 218 12.17 7.13 7.34
C GLN A 218 12.29 6.15 8.50
N THR A 219 13.51 5.71 8.78
CA THR A 219 13.84 4.81 9.88
C THR A 219 14.81 5.44 10.88
N ASN A 220 15.46 6.55 10.53
CA ASN A 220 16.42 7.24 11.38
C ASN A 220 15.70 8.22 12.32
N ALA A 221 15.64 7.87 13.60
CA ALA A 221 15.05 8.70 14.65
C ALA A 221 15.74 10.07 14.80
N LEU A 222 17.07 10.14 14.66
CA LEU A 222 17.81 11.40 14.75
C LEU A 222 17.43 12.36 13.62
N ALA A 223 17.14 11.83 12.42
CA ALA A 223 16.67 12.66 11.31
C ALA A 223 15.28 13.26 11.58
N VAL A 224 14.40 12.51 12.26
CA VAL A 224 13.08 13.01 12.70
C VAL A 224 13.26 14.10 13.75
N LEU A 225 14.09 13.86 14.77
CA LEU A 225 14.37 14.83 15.83
C LEU A 225 14.97 16.12 15.27
N LYS A 226 15.95 16.02 14.34
CA LYS A 226 16.50 17.19 13.65
C LYS A 226 15.43 17.95 12.87
N HIS A 227 14.54 17.26 12.17
CA HIS A 227 13.43 17.89 11.46
C HIS A 227 12.45 18.59 12.41
N LEU A 228 12.25 18.09 13.63
CA LEU A 228 11.42 18.77 14.64
C LEU A 228 12.11 20.02 15.20
N VAL A 229 13.43 20.01 15.42
CA VAL A 229 14.18 21.18 15.91
C VAL A 229 14.26 22.28 14.86
N GLU A 230 14.54 21.90 13.61
CA GLU A 230 14.75 22.85 12.52
C GLU A 230 14.31 22.23 11.17
N PRO A 231 13.00 22.28 10.86
CA PRO A 231 12.47 21.71 9.62
C PRO A 231 13.13 22.28 8.36
N GLN A 232 13.48 23.57 8.37
CA GLN A 232 14.04 24.30 7.24
C GLN A 232 15.46 23.87 6.88
N SER A 233 16.25 23.39 7.85
CA SER A 233 17.61 22.91 7.58
C SER A 233 17.63 21.48 7.02
N VAL A 234 16.57 20.71 7.26
CA VAL A 234 16.39 19.37 6.67
C VAL A 234 15.69 19.46 5.32
N VAL A 235 14.68 20.33 5.20
CA VAL A 235 13.91 20.54 3.98
C VAL A 235 13.91 22.04 3.65
N PRO A 236 14.77 22.49 2.73
CA PRO A 236 14.82 23.88 2.30
C PRO A 236 13.43 24.37 1.84
N GLY A 237 12.99 25.51 2.35
CA GLY A 237 11.66 26.07 2.04
C GLY A 237 10.51 25.43 2.81
N SER A 238 10.76 24.58 3.80
CA SER A 238 9.72 24.04 4.67
C SER A 238 8.97 25.17 5.40
N VAL A 239 7.64 25.12 5.34
CA VAL A 239 6.74 26.00 6.11
C VAL A 239 6.34 25.39 7.45
N MET A 240 6.85 24.20 7.79
CA MET A 240 6.60 23.57 9.09
C MET A 240 7.26 24.41 10.19
N PRO A 241 6.52 24.77 11.27
CA PRO A 241 7.11 25.49 12.38
C PRO A 241 8.12 24.61 13.14
N PRO A 242 9.18 25.17 13.73
CA PRO A 242 10.09 24.43 14.58
C PRO A 242 9.41 24.06 15.91
N TYR A 243 9.54 22.79 16.30
CA TYR A 243 9.06 22.22 17.55
C TYR A 243 10.16 22.21 18.63
N ARG A 244 11.01 23.24 18.66
CA ARG A 244 12.13 23.38 19.62
C ARG A 244 11.68 23.30 21.08
N PHE A 245 10.42 23.65 21.36
CA PHE A 245 9.84 23.55 22.70
C PHE A 245 9.74 22.11 23.21
N LEU A 246 9.88 21.07 22.38
CA LEU A 246 9.95 19.66 22.82
C LEU A 246 11.37 19.24 23.26
N PHE A 247 12.31 20.18 23.31
CA PHE A 247 13.73 19.94 23.58
C PHE A 247 14.23 20.92 24.65
N ASP A 248 15.24 20.49 25.40
CA ASP A 248 15.99 21.36 26.31
C ASP A 248 17.24 21.87 25.59
N LYS A 249 17.33 23.18 25.37
CA LYS A 249 18.52 23.83 24.78
C LYS A 249 19.59 24.03 25.84
N ARG A 250 20.81 23.53 25.59
CA ARG A 250 21.96 23.66 26.50
C ARG A 250 23.20 24.05 25.70
N LYS A 251 24.12 24.77 26.33
CA LYS A 251 25.44 25.02 25.73
C LYS A 251 26.27 23.74 25.83
N LEU A 252 26.88 23.33 24.74
CA LEU A 252 27.80 22.21 24.72
C LEU A 252 29.19 22.72 25.11
N LEU A 253 29.69 22.27 26.27
CA LEU A 253 31.01 22.67 26.74
C LEU A 253 32.12 21.89 26.01
N SER A 254 33.29 22.50 25.86
CA SER A 254 34.45 21.85 25.23
C SER A 254 34.81 20.55 25.96
N GLY A 255 34.88 19.44 25.22
CA GLY A 255 35.18 18.11 25.76
C GLY A 255 33.96 17.34 26.31
N GLN A 256 32.77 17.94 26.31
CA GLN A 256 31.54 17.26 26.71
C GLN A 256 30.97 16.43 25.56
N THR A 257 30.59 15.18 25.83
CA THR A 257 29.86 14.35 24.86
C THR A 257 28.40 14.79 24.81
N PRO A 258 27.81 14.97 23.61
CA PRO A 258 26.39 15.27 23.48
C PRO A 258 25.50 14.23 24.13
N ALA A 259 24.34 14.65 24.63
CA ALA A 259 23.33 13.72 25.12
C ALA A 259 22.81 12.82 23.98
N GLU A 260 22.31 11.64 24.34
CA GLU A 260 21.72 10.71 23.37
C GLU A 260 20.56 11.36 22.61
N GLY A 261 20.56 11.22 21.28
CA GLY A 261 19.54 11.81 20.42
C GLY A 261 19.57 13.34 20.32
N ALA A 262 20.57 14.00 20.91
CA ALA A 262 20.67 15.46 20.85
C ALA A 262 20.92 15.96 19.41
N VAL A 263 20.25 17.05 19.07
CA VAL A 263 20.48 17.78 17.81
C VAL A 263 21.44 18.92 18.08
N LEU A 264 22.50 19.03 17.28
CA LEU A 264 23.54 20.04 17.45
C LEU A 264 23.30 21.23 16.51
N GLU A 265 23.51 22.45 17.04
CA GLU A 265 23.41 23.71 16.29
C GLU A 265 24.49 24.66 16.79
N SER A 266 25.21 25.30 15.87
CA SER A 266 26.22 26.32 16.20
C SER A 266 25.67 27.70 15.90
N GLU A 267 25.52 28.54 16.92
CA GLU A 267 25.02 29.91 16.80
C GLU A 267 26.09 30.89 17.31
N GLY A 268 26.63 31.75 16.44
CA GLY A 268 27.58 32.80 16.84
C GLY A 268 28.91 32.26 17.44
N GLY A 269 29.35 31.08 17.00
CA GLY A 269 30.57 30.44 17.51
C GLY A 269 30.39 29.69 18.84
N VAL A 270 29.16 29.56 19.33
CA VAL A 270 28.81 28.75 20.49
C VAL A 270 28.02 27.53 20.02
N ASP A 271 28.46 26.34 20.43
CA ASP A 271 27.77 25.09 20.14
C ASP A 271 26.66 24.85 21.17
N PHE A 272 25.47 24.54 20.68
CA PHE A 272 24.32 24.17 21.49
C PHE A 272 23.89 22.74 21.17
N GLU A 273 23.43 22.04 22.21
CA GLU A 273 22.71 20.79 22.08
C GLU A 273 21.23 21.00 22.41
N TYR A 274 20.35 20.46 21.57
CA TYR A 274 18.92 20.33 21.84
C TYR A 274 18.63 18.90 22.25
N VAL A 275 18.45 18.69 23.55
CA VAL A 275 18.23 17.36 24.09
C VAL A 275 16.74 17.03 24.09
N PRO A 276 16.31 15.96 23.40
CA PRO A 276 14.90 15.62 23.29
C PRO A 276 14.28 15.28 24.65
N ARG A 277 13.13 15.90 24.97
CA ARG A 277 12.32 15.50 26.12
C ARG A 277 11.53 14.23 25.83
N ALA A 278 10.80 13.73 26.82
CA ALA A 278 9.98 12.52 26.67
C ALA A 278 8.97 12.64 25.51
N GLU A 279 8.40 13.83 25.31
CA GLU A 279 7.42 14.10 24.27
C GLU A 279 8.03 14.04 22.86
N ALA A 280 9.28 14.50 22.68
CA ALA A 280 9.98 14.42 21.40
C ALA A 280 10.29 12.96 21.02
N HIS A 281 10.73 12.15 21.99
CA HIS A 281 10.95 10.71 21.79
C HIS A 281 9.64 9.99 21.47
N ALA A 282 8.58 10.29 22.22
CA ALA A 282 7.27 9.71 22.01
C ALA A 282 6.75 10.06 20.60
N LEU A 283 6.75 11.34 20.22
CA LEU A 283 6.32 11.78 18.89
C LEU A 283 7.12 11.11 17.77
N THR A 284 8.44 10.99 17.94
CA THR A 284 9.30 10.30 16.98
C THR A 284 8.93 8.81 16.87
N ALA A 285 8.72 8.12 17.99
CA ALA A 285 8.28 6.73 18.00
C ALA A 285 6.91 6.56 17.31
N TYR A 286 5.98 7.49 17.51
CA TYR A 286 4.70 7.49 16.81
C TYR A 286 4.89 7.63 15.31
N LEU A 287 5.64 8.64 14.84
CA LEU A 287 5.87 8.87 13.41
C LEU A 287 6.54 7.66 12.74
N LEU A 288 7.53 7.05 13.38
CA LEU A 288 8.22 5.85 12.87
C LEU A 288 7.35 4.59 12.88
N SER A 289 6.29 4.56 13.69
CA SER A 289 5.30 3.48 13.73
C SER A 289 4.26 3.54 12.60
N LEU A 290 4.15 4.66 11.88
CA LEU A 290 3.19 4.85 10.79
C LEU A 290 3.61 4.06 9.54
N ARG A 291 3.05 2.86 9.39
CA ARG A 291 3.37 1.90 8.32
C ARG A 291 2.10 1.20 7.80
N ALA A 292 1.33 1.89 6.97
CA ALA A 292 0.15 1.33 6.30
C ALA A 292 0.47 0.73 4.92
N GLU A 293 1.43 -0.20 4.87
CA GLU A 293 1.96 -0.76 3.61
C GLU A 293 1.51 -2.19 3.31
N GLU A 294 0.79 -2.83 4.24
CA GLU A 294 0.35 -4.22 4.13
C GLU A 294 -0.62 -4.42 2.96
N ILE A 295 -0.52 -5.55 2.27
CA ILE A 295 -1.38 -5.86 1.12
C ILE A 295 -2.69 -6.43 1.64
N LEU A 296 -3.77 -5.69 1.43
CA LEU A 296 -5.11 -6.09 1.89
C LEU A 296 -5.98 -6.53 0.71
N PRO A 297 -6.97 -7.42 0.93
CA PRO A 297 -7.90 -7.84 -0.13
C PRO A 297 -8.60 -6.68 -0.84
N GLU A 298 -8.93 -5.60 -0.12
CA GLU A 298 -9.56 -4.39 -0.69
C GLU A 298 -8.62 -3.56 -1.59
N THR A 299 -7.32 -3.74 -1.43
CA THR A 299 -6.26 -3.01 -2.14
C THR A 299 -5.19 -3.98 -2.62
N PRO A 300 -5.55 -4.88 -3.56
CA PRO A 300 -4.63 -5.88 -4.04
C PRO A 300 -3.47 -5.17 -4.73
N MET A 301 -2.26 -5.51 -4.30
CA MET A 301 -1.02 -5.10 -4.92
C MET A 301 -0.17 -6.32 -5.18
N SER A 302 0.71 -6.19 -6.15
CA SER A 302 1.78 -7.16 -6.29
C SER A 302 2.78 -7.03 -5.16
N LYS A 303 3.18 -8.17 -4.60
CA LYS A 303 4.33 -8.19 -3.73
C LYS A 303 5.54 -7.79 -4.58
N PRO A 304 6.39 -6.86 -4.13
CA PRO A 304 7.61 -6.55 -4.84
C PRO A 304 8.43 -7.83 -4.91
N PRO A 305 9.18 -8.07 -5.99
CA PRO A 305 10.14 -9.17 -5.99
C PRO A 305 10.96 -9.03 -4.72
N VAL A 306 11.04 -10.10 -3.93
CA VAL A 306 11.91 -10.13 -2.75
C VAL A 306 13.27 -9.72 -3.29
N ALA A 307 13.73 -8.52 -2.91
CA ALA A 307 15.13 -8.18 -3.16
C ALA A 307 15.88 -9.32 -2.50
N GLU A 308 16.57 -10.13 -3.32
CA GLU A 308 17.47 -11.16 -2.84
C GLU A 308 18.31 -10.45 -1.78
N VAL A 309 18.04 -10.77 -0.52
CA VAL A 309 18.67 -10.10 0.61
C VAL A 309 20.14 -10.30 0.35
N ALA A 310 20.84 -9.24 -0.05
CA ALA A 310 22.26 -9.28 -0.31
C ALA A 310 22.85 -9.94 0.93
N ALA A 311 23.31 -11.18 0.76
CA ALA A 311 23.76 -12.00 1.85
C ALA A 311 24.76 -11.15 2.62
N ALA A 312 24.44 -10.85 3.88
CA ALA A 312 25.41 -10.24 4.77
C ALA A 312 26.68 -11.10 4.67
N PRO A 313 27.86 -10.51 4.44
CA PRO A 313 29.08 -11.29 4.36
C PRO A 313 29.21 -12.07 5.67
N SER A 314 29.27 -13.40 5.54
CA SER A 314 29.43 -14.32 6.65
C SER A 314 30.69 -13.94 7.44
N PRO A 315 30.65 -13.88 8.78
CA PRO A 315 31.83 -13.65 9.59
C PRO A 315 32.56 -14.98 9.75
N ASP A 316 33.32 -15.39 8.73
CA ASP A 316 34.56 -16.16 8.88
C ASP A 316 35.05 -16.66 7.53
N ALA A 317 36.22 -16.16 7.12
CA ALA A 317 37.16 -16.90 6.31
C ALA A 317 38.57 -16.34 6.55
N THR A 318 39.15 -16.81 7.65
CA THR A 318 40.57 -17.18 7.81
C THR A 318 41.66 -16.12 7.58
N ALA A 319 42.32 -15.82 8.69
CA ALA A 319 43.75 -15.58 8.76
C ALA A 319 44.55 -16.57 7.88
N LYS A 320 45.39 -16.01 7.01
CA LYS A 320 46.74 -16.47 6.69
C LYS A 320 47.56 -15.28 6.24
#